data_AF-A0A7X4GX75-F1
#
_entry.id   AF-A0A7X4GX75-F1
#
_cell.length_a   1.000
_cell.length_b   1.000
_cell.length_c   1.000
_cell.angle_alpha   90.00
_cell.angle_beta   90.00
_cell.angle_gamma   90.00
#
_symmetry.space_group_name_H-M   'P 1'
#
loop_
_entity.id
_entity.type
_entity.pdbx_description
1 polymer ?
#
loop_
_entity_poly.entity_id
_entity_poly.type
_entity_poly.pdbx_seq_one_letter_code
_entity_poly.pdbx_strand_id
1 'polypeptide(L)'
;MMDTEQRIDKLGASSDETRERLVRMEVQLKEMDARVANKEDIAHLRTDIYKLEVRMVKWFIFTAFGMTTAMGGIAVATIRLIH
;
A
#
# COMPACT_ATOMS: atom_id res chain seq x y z
N MET A 1 -30.91 54.64 -4.58
CA MET A 1 -31.53 53.41 -4.07
C MET A 1 -31.28 52.21 -4.99
N MET A 2 -31.38 52.36 -6.32
CA MET A 2 -31.17 51.24 -7.26
C MET A 2 -29.73 50.67 -7.31
N ASP A 3 -28.70 51.48 -7.07
CA ASP A 3 -27.29 51.04 -7.06
C ASP A 3 -26.96 50.09 -5.90
N THR A 4 -27.53 50.34 -4.72
CA THR A 4 -27.29 49.52 -3.52
C THR A 4 -27.93 48.15 -3.61
N GLU A 5 -29.12 48.06 -4.18
CA GLU A 5 -29.83 46.78 -4.41
C GLU A 5 -29.05 45.91 -5.41
N GLN A 6 -28.60 46.50 -6.52
CA GLN A 6 -27.81 45.79 -7.52
C GLN A 6 -26.47 45.26 -6.99
N ARG A 7 -25.85 46.00 -6.07
CA ARG A 7 -24.62 45.57 -5.38
C ARG A 7 -24.88 44.44 -4.39
N ILE A 8 -26.01 44.49 -3.67
CA ILE A 8 -26.42 43.42 -2.75
C ILE A 8 -26.69 42.12 -3.53
N ASP A 9 -27.37 42.19 -4.67
CA ASP A 9 -27.63 41.02 -5.52
C ASP A 9 -26.32 40.41 -6.07
N LYS A 10 -25.38 41.25 -6.52
CA LYS A 10 -24.05 40.77 -6.95
C LYS A 10 -23.29 40.11 -5.81
N LEU A 11 -23.33 40.68 -4.61
CA LEU A 11 -22.69 40.11 -3.42
C LEU A 11 -23.33 38.77 -3.03
N GLY A 12 -24.66 38.66 -3.11
CA GLY A 12 -25.40 37.41 -2.89
C GLY A 12 -24.96 36.33 -3.88
N ALA A 13 -24.95 36.65 -5.17
CA ALA A 13 -24.52 35.72 -6.22
C ALA A 13 -23.06 35.27 -6.06
N SER A 14 -22.14 36.19 -5.77
CA SER A 14 -20.73 35.84 -5.53
C SER A 14 -20.53 35.04 -4.24
N SER A 15 -21.33 35.29 -3.21
CA SER A 15 -21.31 34.50 -1.97
C SER A 15 -21.80 33.07 -2.20
N ASP A 16 -22.89 32.91 -2.96
CA ASP A 16 -23.43 31.58 -3.30
C ASP A 16 -22.46 30.79 -4.18
N GLU A 17 -21.85 31.42 -5.18
CA GLU A 17 -20.81 30.81 -6.01
C GLU A 17 -19.60 30.38 -5.17
N THR A 18 -19.15 31.24 -4.25
CA THR A 18 -18.03 30.92 -3.34
C THR A 18 -18.38 29.75 -2.43
N ARG A 19 -19.59 29.74 -1.87
CA ARG A 19 -20.09 28.65 -1.03
C ARG A 19 -20.11 27.33 -1.79
N GLU A 20 -20.62 27.35 -3.01
CA GLU A 20 -20.69 26.16 -3.86
C GLU A 20 -19.28 25.62 -4.22
N ARG A 21 -18.33 26.53 -4.49
CA ARG A 21 -16.92 26.15 -4.72
C ARG A 21 -16.27 25.54 -3.48
N LEU A 22 -16.54 26.07 -2.28
CA LEU A 22 -16.04 25.51 -1.03
C LEU A 22 -16.60 24.11 -0.77
N VAL A 23 -17.90 23.90 -1.00
CA VAL A 23 -18.54 22.57 -0.89
C VAL A 23 -17.89 21.57 -1.84
N ARG A 24 -17.64 21.96 -3.10
CA ARG A 24 -16.93 21.10 -4.06
C ARG A 24 -15.51 20.75 -3.61
N MET A 25 -14.75 21.72 -3.09
CA MET A 25 -13.40 21.49 -2.58
C MET A 25 -13.41 20.55 -1.37
N GLU A 26 -14.38 20.68 -0.46
CA GLU A 26 -14.49 19.80 0.71
C GLU A 26 -14.77 18.34 0.29
N VAL A 27 -15.63 18.14 -0.71
CA VAL A 27 -15.88 16.79 -1.28
C VAL A 27 -14.61 16.21 -1.89
N GLN A 28 -13.88 17.00 -2.70
CA GLN A 28 -12.63 16.55 -3.31
C GLN A 28 -11.54 16.22 -2.28
N LEU A 29 -11.44 17.00 -1.20
CA LEU A 29 -10.51 16.72 -0.10
C LEU A 29 -10.85 15.40 0.60
N LYS A 30 -12.14 15.13 0.88
CA LYS A 30 -12.58 13.86 1.47
C LYS A 30 -12.24 12.66 0.57
N GLU A 31 -12.41 12.81 -0.74
CA GLU A 31 -12.01 11.77 -1.69
C GLU A 31 -10.48 11.58 -1.74
N MET A 32 -9.69 12.65 -1.63
CA MET A 32 -8.24 12.57 -1.57
C MET A 32 -7.75 11.88 -0.30
N ASP A 33 -8.32 12.19 0.87
CA ASP A 33 -7.98 11.53 2.13
C ASP A 33 -8.23 10.02 2.05
N ALA A 34 -9.36 9.61 1.46
CA ALA A 34 -9.65 8.19 1.21
C ALA A 34 -8.61 7.53 0.29
N ARG A 35 -8.10 8.24 -0.72
CA ARG A 35 -7.04 7.74 -1.62
C ARG A 35 -5.68 7.67 -0.94
N VAL A 36 -5.38 8.58 0.00
CA VAL A 36 -4.13 8.57 0.78
C VAL A 36 -4.10 7.34 1.71
N ALA A 37 -5.21 7.06 2.41
CA ALA A 37 -5.34 5.85 3.21
C ALA A 37 -5.06 4.58 2.37
N ASN A 38 -5.63 4.50 1.16
CA ASN A 38 -5.41 3.36 0.26
C ASN A 38 -3.95 3.26 -0.24
N LYS A 39 -3.21 4.38 -0.34
CA LYS A 39 -1.77 4.35 -0.69
C LYS A 39 -0.91 3.81 0.45
N GLU A 40 -1.27 4.12 1.69
CA GLU A 40 -0.61 3.58 2.87
C GLU A 40 -0.79 2.06 2.94
N ASP A 41 -2.00 1.57 2.69
CA ASP A 41 -2.30 0.13 2.60
C ASP A 41 -1.43 -0.56 1.53
N ILE A 42 -1.28 0.05 0.34
CA ILE A 42 -0.42 -0.47 -0.73
C ILE A 42 1.05 -0.55 -0.29
N ALA A 43 1.55 0.43 0.47
CA ALA A 43 2.92 0.42 0.98
C ALA A 43 3.15 -0.69 2.01
N HIS A 44 2.16 -0.94 2.87
CA HIS A 44 2.16 -2.07 3.80
C HIS A 44 2.15 -3.42 3.06
N LEU A 45 1.23 -3.59 2.10
CA LEU A 45 1.16 -4.78 1.23
C LEU A 45 2.49 -5.06 0.53
N ARG A 46 3.15 -4.04 -0.03
CA ARG A 46 4.46 -4.19 -0.68
C ARG A 46 5.54 -4.69 0.28
N THR A 47 5.53 -4.17 1.51
CA THR A 47 6.48 -4.56 2.55
C THR A 47 6.25 -6.01 2.99
N ASP A 48 5.00 -6.42 3.13
CA ASP A 48 4.65 -7.78 3.55
C ASP A 48 4.96 -8.81 2.46
N ILE A 49 4.74 -8.48 1.18
CA ILE A 49 5.18 -9.30 0.04
C ILE A 49 6.70 -9.51 0.08
N TYR A 50 7.48 -8.44 0.28
CA TYR A 50 8.93 -8.54 0.34
C TYR A 50 9.40 -9.43 1.51
N LYS A 51 8.79 -9.29 2.69
CA LYS A 51 9.09 -10.16 3.85
C LYS A 51 8.75 -11.62 3.56
N LEU A 52 7.65 -11.88 2.84
CA LEU A 52 7.21 -13.22 2.50
C LEU A 52 8.17 -13.85 1.48
N GLU A 53 8.60 -13.10 0.46
CA GLU A 53 9.61 -13.53 -0.52
C GLU A 53 10.93 -13.91 0.16
N VAL A 54 11.46 -13.04 1.02
CA VAL A 54 12.69 -13.34 1.79
C VAL A 54 12.53 -14.58 2.66
N ARG A 55 11.35 -14.76 3.28
CA ARG A 55 11.06 -15.94 4.10
C ARG A 55 11.02 -17.21 3.26
N MET A 56 10.39 -17.18 2.09
CA MET A 56 10.34 -18.33 1.17
C MET A 56 11.74 -18.69 0.67
N VAL A 57 12.54 -17.70 0.26
CA VAL A 57 13.92 -17.92 -0.18
C VAL A 57 14.75 -18.56 0.94
N LYS A 58 14.65 -18.04 2.18
CA LYS A 58 15.32 -18.65 3.33
C LYS A 58 14.90 -20.11 3.54
N TRP A 59 13.60 -20.38 3.56
CA TRP A 59 13.09 -21.75 3.71
C TRP A 59 13.60 -22.66 2.61
N PHE A 60 13.58 -22.21 1.36
CA PHE A 60 14.07 -22.97 0.22
C PHE A 60 15.56 -23.31 0.34
N ILE A 61 16.39 -22.36 0.77
CA ILE A 61 17.81 -22.60 1.02
C ILE A 61 17.98 -23.64 2.12
N PHE A 62 17.30 -23.48 3.27
CA PHE A 62 17.41 -24.44 4.37
C PHE A 62 16.97 -25.86 3.99
N THR A 63 15.89 -26.00 3.22
CA THR A 63 15.42 -27.32 2.77
C THR A 63 16.38 -27.94 1.75
N ALA A 64 16.90 -27.15 0.81
CA ALA A 64 17.90 -27.61 -0.15
C ALA A 64 19.17 -28.12 0.56
N PHE A 65 19.74 -27.32 1.47
CA PHE A 65 20.92 -27.72 2.23
C PHE A 65 20.66 -28.92 3.16
N GLY A 66 19.48 -28.97 3.78
CA GLY A 66 19.06 -30.12 4.61
C GLY A 66 19.01 -31.42 3.80
N MET A 67 18.43 -31.37 2.59
CA MET A 67 18.38 -32.52 1.69
C MET A 67 19.77 -32.96 1.22
N THR A 68 20.64 -32.03 0.81
CA THR A 68 22.01 -32.35 0.38
C THR A 68 22.81 -33.00 1.52
N THR A 69 22.70 -32.47 2.74
CA THR A 69 23.39 -33.02 3.91
C THR A 69 22.89 -34.43 4.25
N ALA A 70 21.57 -34.65 4.16
CA ALA A 70 20.99 -35.97 4.37
C ALA A 70 21.51 -37.00 3.35
N MET A 71 21.57 -36.65 2.07
CA MET A 71 22.12 -37.53 1.03
C MET A 71 23.61 -37.81 1.22
N GLY A 72 24.40 -36.80 1.59
CA GLY A 72 25.82 -36.97 1.89
C GLY A 72 26.07 -37.90 3.08
N GLY A 73 25.27 -37.77 4.15
CA GLY A 73 25.33 -38.67 5.30
C GLY A 73 25.01 -40.13 4.96
N ILE A 74 24.01 -40.35 4.10
CA ILE A 74 23.66 -41.68 3.61
C ILE A 74 24.79 -42.26 2.77
N ALA A 75 25.39 -41.48 1.87
CA ALA A 75 26.50 -41.93 1.02
C ALA A 75 27.76 -42.31 1.83
N VAL A 76 28.11 -41.54 2.87
CA VAL A 76 29.22 -41.89 3.76
C VAL A 76 28.91 -43.14 4.59
N ALA A 77 27.68 -43.27 5.08
CA ALA A 77 27.25 -44.44 5.85
C ALA A 77 27.24 -45.73 5.01
N THR A 78 26.81 -45.68 3.75
CA THR A 78 26.87 -46.84 2.85
C THR A 78 28.29 -47.23 2.50
N ILE A 79 29.18 -46.26 2.22
CA ILE A 79 30.61 -46.52 1.97
C ILE A 79 31.25 -47.22 3.17
N ARG A 80 30.92 -46.80 4.40
CA ARG A 80 31.46 -47.38 5.64
C ARG A 80 30.91 -48.76 6.00
N LEU A 81 29.76 -49.16 5.45
CA LEU A 81 29.14 -50.48 5.65
C LEU A 81 29.57 -51.49 4.60
N ILE A 82 29.96 -51.02 3.41
CA ILE A 82 30.39 -51.87 2.29
C ILE A 82 31.90 -52.15 2.34
N HIS A 83 32.68 -51.30 3.00
CA HIS A 83 34.13 -51.48 3.19
C HIS A 83 34.46 -52.16 4.51
#